data_AF-A0A967CMT6-F1
#
_entry.id   AF-A0A967CMT6-F1
#
_cell.length_a   1.000
_cell.length_b   1.000
_cell.length_c   1.000
_cell.angle_alpha   90.00
_cell.angle_beta   90.00
_cell.angle_gamma   90.00
#
_symmetry.space_group_name_H-M   'P 1'
#
loop_
_entity.id
_entity.type
_entity.pdbx_description
1 polymer ?
#
loop_
_entity_poly.entity_id
_entity_poly.type
_entity_poly.pdbx_seq_one_letter_code
_entity_poly.pdbx_strand_id
1 'polypeptide(L)'
;MRLKSFDHGLIDKSAKEIVDTAKRTGATVRGPIPLPTKIERFTVLISPHVDKDARDQYEILTHKRLMDIVQPTDKTVDALMKLELPAGVDAQIKLN
;
A
#
# COMPACT_ATOMS: atom_id res chain seq x y z
N MET A 1 -7.16 -5.37 6.87
CA MET A 1 -7.01 -4.53 5.65
C MET A 1 -5.56 -4.54 5.16
N ARG A 2 -5.33 -4.63 3.85
CA ARG A 2 -4.00 -4.61 3.22
C ARG A 2 -3.93 -3.46 2.23
N LEU A 3 -2.89 -2.64 2.33
CA LEU A 3 -2.59 -1.57 1.37
C LEU A 3 -1.37 -1.95 0.54
N LYS A 4 -1.39 -1.61 -0.75
CA LYS A 4 -0.24 -1.69 -1.64
C LYS A 4 -0.09 -0.40 -2.44
N SER A 5 1.14 0.04 -2.65
CA SER A 5 1.45 1.16 -3.54
C SER A 5 2.88 1.06 -4.05
N PHE A 6 3.16 1.75 -5.14
CA PHE A 6 4.52 1.94 -5.65
C PHE A 6 5.26 3.08 -4.95
N ASP A 7 4.53 4.03 -4.37
CA ASP A 7 5.10 5.15 -3.61
C ASP A 7 4.91 4.92 -2.10
N HIS A 8 6.01 4.98 -1.35
CA HIS A 8 5.99 4.84 0.10
C HIS A 8 5.33 6.05 0.79
N GLY A 9 5.48 7.26 0.25
CA GLY A 9 4.99 8.48 0.90
C GLY A 9 3.46 8.52 0.87
N LEU A 10 2.91 8.14 -0.28
CA LEU A 10 1.48 8.13 -0.53
C LEU A 10 0.78 7.04 0.31
N ILE A 11 1.33 5.82 0.39
CA ILE A 11 0.77 4.75 1.24
C ILE A 11 0.83 5.08 2.73
N ASP A 12 1.89 5.74 3.21
CA ASP A 12 2.02 6.10 4.62
C ASP A 12 1.06 7.23 5.01
N LYS A 13 0.83 8.20 4.12
CA LYS A 13 -0.20 9.23 4.29
C LYS A 13 -1.59 8.62 4.36
N SER A 14 -1.96 7.79 3.38
CA SER A 14 -3.27 7.11 3.38
C SER A 14 -3.43 6.19 4.57
N ALA A 15 -2.36 5.51 4.98
CA ALA A 15 -2.38 4.65 6.15
C ALA A 15 -2.72 5.42 7.43
N LYS A 16 -2.16 6.62 7.58
CA LYS A 16 -2.45 7.51 8.70
C LYS A 16 -3.90 7.98 8.68
N GLU A 17 -4.40 8.42 7.52
CA GLU A 17 -5.80 8.85 7.36
C GLU A 17 -6.82 7.76 7.69
N ILE A 18 -6.55 6.51 7.27
CA ILE A 18 -7.38 5.34 7.61
C ILE A 18 -7.39 5.11 9.13
N VAL A 19 -6.21 5.13 9.76
CA VAL A 19 -6.07 4.90 11.21
C VAL A 19 -6.80 5.98 11.99
N ASP A 20 -6.65 7.25 11.62
CA ASP A 20 -7.29 8.37 12.30
C ASP A 20 -8.82 8.34 12.13
N THR A 21 -9.30 7.89 10.98
CA THR A 21 -10.74 7.71 10.73
C THR A 21 -11.31 6.56 11.55
N ALA A 22 -10.64 5.41 11.58
CA ALA A 22 -11.09 4.26 12.37
C ALA A 22 -11.03 4.52 13.89
N LYS A 23 -10.05 5.31 14.37
CA LYS A 23 -10.02 5.78 15.76
C LYS A 23 -11.19 6.71 16.09
N ARG A 24 -11.55 7.62 15.17
CA ARG A 24 -12.67 8.56 15.35
C ARG A 24 -14.01 7.86 15.49
N THR A 25 -14.20 6.74 14.79
CA THR A 25 -15.40 5.91 14.87
C THR A 25 -15.40 4.93 16.04
N GLY A 26 -14.36 4.95 16.88
CA GLY A 26 -14.25 4.15 18.11
C GLY A 26 -13.77 2.71 17.89
N ALA A 27 -13.25 2.39 16.70
CA ALA A 27 -12.69 1.06 16.45
C ALA A 27 -11.24 0.97 16.96
N THR A 28 -10.91 -0.16 17.57
CA THR A 28 -9.53 -0.44 17.99
C THR A 28 -8.73 -0.95 16.78
N VAL A 29 -7.72 -0.17 16.38
CA VAL A 29 -6.85 -0.46 15.24
C VAL A 29 -5.49 -0.92 15.73
N ARG A 30 -5.04 -2.07 15.24
CA ARG A 30 -3.61 -2.41 15.25
C ARG A 30 -2.97 -1.69 14.08
N GLY A 31 -2.03 -0.81 14.43
CA GLY A 31 -1.46 0.21 13.56
C GLY A 31 -0.89 -0.30 12.24
N PRO A 32 -0.44 0.59 11.35
CA PRO A 32 0.06 0.20 10.04
C PRO A 32 1.35 -0.59 10.20
N ILE A 33 1.25 -1.91 10.12
CA ILE A 33 2.38 -2.83 10.19
C ILE A 33 3.06 -2.81 8.81
N PRO A 34 4.32 -2.36 8.71
CA PRO A 34 5.06 -2.42 7.46
C PRO A 34 5.39 -3.88 7.16
N LEU A 35 4.88 -4.38 6.04
CA LEU A 35 5.29 -5.66 5.51
C LEU A 35 6.51 -5.47 4.60
N PRO A 36 7.36 -6.51 4.42
CA PRO A 36 8.47 -6.45 3.50
C PRO A 36 8.05 -5.99 2.10
N THR A 37 8.75 -4.98 1.60
CA THR A 37 8.56 -4.44 0.24
C THR A 37 8.98 -5.52 -0.76
N LYS A 38 8.15 -5.75 -1.78
CA LYS A 38 8.55 -6.62 -2.90
C LYS A 38 9.40 -5.78 -3.85
N ILE A 39 10.62 -6.24 -4.12
CA ILE A 39 11.55 -5.60 -5.05
C ILE A 39 11.63 -6.49 -6.29
N GLU A 40 11.10 -6.03 -7.41
CA GLU A 40 11.21 -6.72 -8.70
C GLU A 40 12.26 -6.00 -9.55
N ARG A 41 13.33 -6.71 -9.90
CA ARG A 41 14.46 -6.16 -10.66
C ARG A 41 14.40 -6.62 -12.10
N PHE A 42 14.53 -5.68 -13.03
CA PHE A 42 14.56 -5.93 -14.47
C PHE A 42 15.86 -5.39 -15.03
N THR A 43 16.49 -6.15 -15.92
CA THR A 43 17.70 -5.72 -16.62
C THR A 43 17.46 -5.83 -18.12
N VAL A 44 17.60 -4.71 -18.81
CA VAL A 44 17.31 -4.60 -20.26
C VAL A 44 18.55 -4.09 -20.97
N LEU A 45 18.77 -4.54 -22.21
CA LEU A 45 19.80 -3.97 -23.07
C LEU A 45 19.34 -2.60 -23.58
N ILE A 46 20.20 -1.60 -23.43
CA ILE A 46 19.92 -0.24 -23.91
C ILE A 46 20.08 -0.18 -25.42
N SER A 47 21.12 -0.84 -25.93
CA SER A 47 21.45 -0.82 -27.36
C SER A 47 20.55 -1.77 -28.13
N PRO A 48 20.01 -1.35 -29.29
CA PRO A 48 19.23 -2.22 -30.16
C PRO A 48 20.08 -3.31 -30.84
N HIS A 49 21.42 -3.16 -30.90
CA HIS A 49 22.32 -4.14 -31.53
C HIS A 49 23.72 -4.17 -30.90
N VAL A 50 24.31 -5.37 -30.81
CA VAL A 50 25.71 -5.67 -30.42
C VAL A 50 26.12 -5.37 -28.97
N ASP A 51 25.80 -4.20 -28.40
CA ASP A 51 26.38 -3.79 -27.11
C ASP A 51 25.76 -4.53 -25.91
N LYS A 52 26.42 -5.62 -25.47
CA LYS A 52 25.93 -6.49 -24.37
C LYS A 52 26.18 -5.92 -22.97
N ASP A 53 27.16 -5.03 -22.84
CA ASP A 53 27.58 -4.43 -21.57
C ASP A 53 26.76 -3.17 -21.22
N ALA A 54 26.14 -2.55 -22.23
CA ALA A 54 25.19 -1.45 -22.04
C ALA A 54 23.85 -2.00 -21.52
N ARG A 55 23.68 -2.00 -20.19
CA ARG A 55 22.48 -2.51 -19.50
C ARG A 55 21.86 -1.44 -18.61
N ASP A 56 20.56 -1.28 -18.73
CA ASP A 56 19.76 -0.55 -17.76
C ASP A 56 19.18 -1.51 -16.72
N GLN A 57 19.20 -1.07 -15.47
CA GLN A 57 18.61 -1.80 -14.35
C GLN A 57 17.46 -0.98 -13.78
N TYR A 58 16.26 -1.55 -13.83
CA TYR A 58 15.05 -0.95 -13.31
C TYR A 58 14.54 -1.78 -12.13
N GLU A 59 13.91 -1.11 -11.17
CA GLU A 59 13.24 -1.77 -10.06
C GLU A 59 11.79 -1.29 -9.95
N ILE A 60 10.88 -2.24 -9.70
CA ILE A 60 9.52 -1.95 -9.26
C ILE A 60 9.45 -2.31 -7.77
N LEU A 61 9.24 -1.29 -6.95
CA LEU A 61 9.08 -1.42 -5.51
C LEU A 61 7.59 -1.45 -5.18
N THR A 62 7.10 -2.57 -4.65
CA THR A 62 5.72 -2.63 -4.13
C THR A 62 5.74 -2.59 -2.61
N HIS A 63 5.41 -1.43 -2.06
CA HIS A 63 5.27 -1.23 -0.61
C HIS A 63 3.95 -1.82 -0.13
N LYS A 64 4.01 -2.51 1.00
CA LYS A 64 2.86 -3.20 1.60
C LYS A 64 2.67 -2.73 3.03
N ARG A 65 1.45 -2.39 3.39
CA ARG A 65 1.05 -2.12 4.78
C ARG A 65 -0.10 -3.03 5.16
N LEU A 66 -0.06 -3.57 6.36
CA LEU A 66 -1.14 -4.35 6.95
C LEU A 66 -1.73 -3.56 8.11
N MET A 67 -3.05 -3.50 8.18
CA MET A 67 -3.78 -2.99 9.34
C MET A 67 -4.81 -4.01 9.74
N ASP A 68 -5.04 -4.12 11.03
CA ASP A 68 -6.03 -5.02 11.59
C ASP A 68 -6.99 -4.24 12.49
N ILE A 69 -8.30 -4.46 12.29
CA ILE A 69 -9.37 -3.77 13.01
C ILE A 69 -10.03 -4.83 13.88
N VAL A 70 -9.74 -4.79 15.18
CA VAL A 70 -10.12 -5.85 16.12
C VAL A 70 -11.62 -5.83 16.44
N GLN A 71 -12.25 -4.66 16.36
CA GLN A 71 -13.67 -4.49 16.63
C GLN A 71 -14.30 -3.53 15.62
N PRO A 72 -14.81 -4.04 14.48
CA PRO A 72 -15.49 -3.22 13.50
C PRO A 72 -16.88 -2.84 14.02
N THR A 73 -17.17 -1.54 14.09
CA THR A 73 -18.55 -1.03 14.23
C THR A 73 -19.13 -0.75 12.85
N ASP A 74 -20.44 -0.84 12.66
CA ASP A 74 -21.09 -0.57 11.36
C ASP A 74 -20.75 0.82 10.82
N LYS A 75 -20.65 1.80 11.73
CA LYS A 75 -20.20 3.17 11.44
C LYS A 75 -18.76 3.22 10.92
N THR A 76 -17.88 2.33 11.39
CA THR A 76 -16.49 2.24 10.93
C THR A 76 -16.41 1.65 9.54
N VAL A 77 -17.20 0.61 9.23
CA VAL A 77 -17.19 -0.02 7.89
C VAL A 77 -17.67 0.98 6.83
N ASP A 78 -18.76 1.70 7.12
CA ASP A 78 -19.30 2.72 6.22
C ASP A 78 -18.32 3.90 6.03
N ALA A 79 -17.68 4.36 7.10
CA ALA A 79 -16.67 5.42 7.03
C ALA A 79 -15.43 5.00 6.22
N LEU A 80 -15.01 3.74 6.29
CA LEU A 80 -13.86 3.22 5.54
C LEU A 80 -14.16 3.03 4.05
N MET A 81 -15.39 2.65 3.69
CA MET A 81 -15.80 2.55 2.28
C MET A 81 -15.99 3.92 1.63
N LYS A 82 -16.38 4.93 2.41
CA LYS A 82 -16.54 6.32 1.94
C LYS A 82 -15.25 7.12 1.87
N LEU A 83 -14.15 6.58 2.40
CA LEU A 83 -12.88 7.28 2.39
C LEU A 83 -12.31 7.33 0.95
N GLU A 84 -12.10 8.54 0.43
CA GLU A 84 -11.44 8.72 -0.86
C GLU A 84 -9.94 8.47 -0.70
N LEU A 85 -9.49 7.31 -1.18
CA LEU A 85 -8.07 7.00 -1.23
C LEU A 85 -7.44 7.65 -2.46
N PRO A 86 -6.22 8.20 -2.33
CA PRO A 86 -5.51 8.77 -3.47
C PRO A 86 -5.26 7.73 -4.56
N ALA A 87 -5.40 8.16 -5.82
CA ALA A 87 -5.14 7.34 -6.99
C ALA A 87 -3.69 6.84 -6.96
N GLY A 88 -3.50 5.53 -6.80
CA GLY A 88 -2.18 4.90 -6.64
C GLY A 88 -2.02 4.03 -5.39
N VAL A 89 -3.02 4.00 -4.49
CA VAL A 89 -3.11 3.00 -3.42
C VAL A 89 -4.14 1.94 -3.76
N ASP A 90 -3.70 0.69 -3.81
CA ASP A 90 -4.57 -0.47 -3.86
C ASP A 90 -4.94 -0.88 -2.43
N ALA A 91 -6.23 -0.87 -2.12
CA ALA A 91 -6.76 -1.24 -0.80
C ALA A 91 -7.57 -2.53 -0.90
N GLN A 92 -7.11 -3.56 -0.21
CA GLN A 92 -7.81 -4.83 -0.09
C GLN A 92 -8.37 -5.01 1.32
N ILE A 93 -9.69 -5.06 1.42
CA ILE A 93 -10.40 -5.38 2.66
C ILE A 93 -10.71 -6.88 2.64
N LYS A 94 -10.34 -7.58 3.72
CA LYS A 94 -10.76 -8.97 3.99
C LYS A 94 -11.57 -8.94 5.28
N LEU A 95 -12.81 -9.40 5.23
CA LEU A 95 -13.61 -9.72 6.41
C LEU A 95 -13.41 -11.22 6.69
N ASN A 96 -13.06 -11.55 7.93
CA ASN A 96 -13.14 -12.90 8.49
C ASN A 96 -14.14 -12.90 9.63
#